data_AF-A0A8M1KFE2-F1
#
_entry.id   AF-A0A8M1KFE2-F1
#
_cell.length_a   1.000
_cell.length_b   1.000
_cell.length_c   1.000
_cell.angle_alpha   90.00
_cell.angle_beta   90.00
_cell.angle_gamma   90.00
#
_symmetry.space_group_name_H-M   'P 1'
#
loop_
_entity.id
_entity.type
_entity.pdbx_description
1 polymer ?
#
loop_
_entity_poly.entity_id
_entity_poly.type
_entity_poly.pdbx_seq_one_letter_code
_entity_poly.pdbx_strand_id
1 'polypeptide(L)' 'MARDMAEKDILKMEVDQLKKEVSTPRSAVSAAAKETIEFVEAQSPEDPLIKGVPEATNPFKEKGGCIIS' A
#
# COMPACT_ATOMS: atom_id res chain seq x y z
N MET A 1 23.07 -3.77 -16.81
CA MET A 1 22.96 -2.32 -16.52
C MET A 1 23.84 -1.92 -15.34
N ALA A 2 23.57 -2.31 -14.09
CA ALA A 2 24.48 -2.02 -12.96
C ALA A 2 25.60 -3.06 -12.75
N ARG A 3 25.42 -4.29 -13.26
CA ARG A 3 26.36 -5.41 -13.08
C ARG A 3 27.61 -5.36 -13.98
N ASP A 4 27.58 -4.53 -15.01
CA ASP A 4 28.65 -4.42 -16.03
C ASP A 4 29.55 -3.19 -15.79
N MET A 5 29.32 -2.47 -14.68
CA MET A 5 30.02 -1.23 -14.33
C MET A 5 31.20 -1.53 -13.40
N ALA A 6 32.27 -0.74 -13.50
CA ALA A 6 33.37 -0.82 -12.55
C ALA A 6 32.88 -0.48 -11.14
N GLU A 7 33.42 -1.15 -10.12
CA GLU A 7 33.03 -0.98 -8.72
C GLU A 7 33.08 0.48 -8.26
N LYS A 8 34.09 1.23 -8.72
CA LYS A 8 34.22 2.67 -8.47
C LYS A 8 33.05 3.49 -9.01
N ASP A 9 32.50 3.14 -10.16
CA ASP A 9 31.41 3.88 -10.78
C ASP A 9 30.05 3.52 -10.15
N ILE A 10 29.89 2.28 -9.68
CA ILE A 10 28.76 1.88 -8.82
C ILE A 10 28.74 2.72 -7.54
N LEU A 11 29.88 2.84 -6.86
CA LEU A 11 30.00 3.62 -5.62
C LEU A 11 29.73 5.11 -5.82
N LYS A 12 30.16 5.69 -6.95
CA LYS A 12 29.81 7.09 -7.29
C LYS A 12 28.31 7.25 -7.47
N MET A 13 27.67 6.34 -8.20
CA MET A 13 26.23 6.38 -8.41
C MET A 13 25.46 6.26 -7.09
N GLU A 14 25.90 5.41 -6.18
CA GLU A 14 25.31 5.25 -4.84
C GLU A 14 25.44 6.55 -4.03
N VAL A 15 26.63 7.15 -4.00
CA VAL A 15 26.84 8.44 -3.31
C VAL A 15 25.95 9.54 -3.89
N ASP A 16 25.81 9.60 -5.22
CA ASP A 16 24.96 10.58 -5.87
C ASP A 16 23.47 10.35 -5.57
N GLN A 17 23.05 9.09 -5.43
CA GLN A 17 21.70 8.73 -4.98
C GLN A 17 21.47 9.15 -3.52
N LEU A 18 22.41 8.85 -2.62
CA LEU A 18 22.31 9.23 -1.20
C LEU A 18 22.25 10.75 -1.00
N LYS A 19 23.00 11.53 -1.78
CA LYS A 19 22.92 13.00 -1.76
C LYS A 19 21.53 13.51 -2.14
N LYS A 20 20.87 12.86 -3.11
CA LYS A 20 19.48 13.20 -3.48
C LYS A 20 18.53 12.86 -2.35
N GLU A 21 18.63 11.67 -1.77
CA GLU A 21 17.72 11.20 -0.71
C GLU A 21 17.84 12.01 0.59
N VAL A 22 19.03 12.48 0.93
CA VAL A 22 19.25 13.37 2.08
C VAL A 22 18.45 14.67 1.95
N SER A 23 18.33 15.19 0.73
CA SER A 23 17.66 16.46 0.44
C SER A 23 16.13 16.35 0.41
N THR A 24 15.58 15.13 0.53
CA THR A 24 14.13 14.91 0.54
C THR A 24 13.51 15.46 1.83
N PRO A 25 12.51 16.36 1.73
CA PRO A 25 11.84 16.90 2.91
C PRO A 25 11.08 15.79 3.64
N ARG A 26 11.21 15.75 4.96
CA ARG A 26 10.51 14.79 5.82
C ARG A 26 9.40 15.50 6.59
N SER A 27 8.23 14.87 6.69
CA SER A 27 7.18 15.27 7.63
C SER A 27 7.41 14.60 8.99
N ALA A 28 6.86 15.19 10.05
CA ALA A 28 6.89 14.58 11.37
C ALA A 28 6.08 13.27 11.36
N VAL A 29 6.64 12.21 11.94
CA VAL A 29 5.96 10.90 12.03
C VAL A 29 4.60 11.03 12.72
N SER A 30 4.49 11.90 13.74
CA SER A 30 3.23 12.18 14.42
C SER A 30 2.16 12.77 13.51
N ALA A 31 2.53 13.61 12.54
CA ALA A 31 1.59 14.19 11.58
C ALA A 31 1.13 13.14 10.56
N ALA A 32 2.07 12.40 9.97
CA ALA A 32 1.76 11.35 9.00
C ALA A 32 0.92 10.21 9.64
N ALA A 33 1.23 9.83 10.88
CA ALA A 33 0.46 8.83 11.61
C ALA A 33 -0.97 9.29 11.86
N LYS A 34 -1.17 10.57 12.23
CA LYS A 34 -2.50 11.14 12.43
C LYS A 34 -3.32 11.10 11.14
N GLU A 35 -2.77 11.56 10.02
CA GLU A 35 -3.44 11.53 8.71
C GLU A 35 -3.80 10.09 8.29
N THR A 36 -2.91 9.14 8.55
CA THR A 36 -3.14 7.73 8.25
C THR A 36 -4.30 7.16 9.08
N ILE A 37 -4.33 7.47 10.39
CA ILE A 37 -5.41 7.05 11.29
C ILE A 37 -6.75 7.64 10.83
N GLU A 38 -6.80 8.95 10.58
CA GLU A 38 -8.01 9.64 10.12
C GLU A 38 -8.54 9.05 8.82
N PHE A 39 -7.65 8.73 7.87
CA PHE A 39 -8.03 8.07 6.62
C PHE A 39 -8.61 6.67 6.86
N VAL A 40 -7.95 5.85 7.67
CA VAL A 40 -8.39 4.49 7.95
C VAL A 40 -9.73 4.49 8.71
N GLU A 41 -9.90 5.38 9.70
CA GLU A 41 -11.16 5.52 10.44
C GLU A 41 -12.30 5.98 9.56
N ALA A 42 -12.05 6.86 8.58
CA ALA A 42 -13.06 7.32 7.64
C ALA A 42 -13.50 6.22 6.66
N GLN A 43 -12.59 5.32 6.26
CA GLN A 43 -12.85 4.25 5.27
C GLN A 43 -13.26 2.92 5.91
N SER A 44 -12.90 2.68 7.17
CA SER A 44 -13.24 1.46 7.92
C SER A 44 -14.74 1.13 7.94
N PRO A 45 -15.67 2.12 8.02
CA PRO A 45 -17.10 1.86 7.98
C PRO A 45 -17.61 1.30 6.65
N GLU A 46 -16.87 1.50 5.57
CA GLU A 46 -17.21 1.04 4.23
C GLU A 46 -16.43 -0.23 3.84
N ASP A 47 -15.45 -0.63 4.66
CA ASP A 47 -14.60 -1.78 4.40
C ASP A 47 -15.39 -3.11 4.54
N PRO A 48 -15.58 -3.83 3.42
CA PRO A 48 -16.27 -5.13 3.36
C PRO A 48 -15.70 -6.19 4.31
N LEU A 49 -14.39 -6.15 4.56
CA LEU A 49 -13.68 -7.15 5.38
C LEU A 49 -13.71 -6.81 6.87
N ILE A 50 -13.98 -5.54 7.22
CA ILE A 50 -14.12 -5.11 8.61
C ILE A 50 -15.56 -5.28 9.09
N LYS A 51 -16.54 -4.78 8.34
CA LYS A 51 -17.96 -4.87 8.73
C LYS A 51 -18.65 -6.16 8.30
N GLY A 52 -18.08 -6.88 7.35
CA GLY A 52 -18.73 -8.01 6.69
C GLY A 52 -19.65 -7.57 5.56
N VAL A 53 -19.74 -8.41 4.53
CA VAL A 53 -20.57 -8.17 3.35
C VAL A 53 -21.89 -8.91 3.51
N PRO A 54 -23.04 -8.25 3.25
CA PRO A 54 -24.32 -8.95 3.13
C PRO A 54 -24.23 -10.06 2.08
N GLU A 55 -24.79 -11.24 2.38
CA GLU A 55 -24.71 -12.38 1.46
C GLU A 55 -25.21 -12.05 0.03
N ALA A 56 -26.25 -11.22 -0.09
CA ALA A 56 -26.82 -10.84 -1.37
C ALA A 56 -25.88 -10.00 -2.27
N THR A 57 -24.94 -9.27 -1.66
CA THR A 57 -23.97 -8.44 -2.36
C THR A 57 -22.59 -9.08 -2.43
N ASN A 58 -22.38 -10.23 -1.77
CA ASN A 58 -21.12 -10.94 -1.77
C ASN A 58 -20.94 -11.72 -3.09
N PRO A 59 -19.97 -11.35 -3.96
CA PRO A 59 -19.72 -12.05 -5.22
C PRO A 59 -19.27 -13.50 -5.05
N PHE A 60 -18.81 -13.86 -3.85
CA PHE A 60 -18.31 -15.18 -3.49
C PHE A 60 -19.32 -16.01 -2.68
N LYS A 61 -20.60 -15.59 -2.62
CA LYS A 61 -21.64 -16.43 -2.02
C LYS A 61 -21.74 -17.77 -2.77
N GLU A 62 -21.96 -18.86 -2.04
CA GLU A 62 -22.30 -20.16 -2.62
C GLU A 62 -23.46 -20.02 -3.61
N LYS A 63 -23.25 -20.46 -4.85
CA LYS A 63 -24.30 -20.47 -5.87
C LYS A 63 -25.35 -21.48 -5.43
N GLY A 64 -26.50 -20.99 -4.96
CA GLY A 64 -27.64 -21.84 -4.65
C GLY A 64 -27.95 -22.74 -5.85
N GLY A 65 -27.83 -24.06 -5.66
CA GLY A 65 -28.13 -25.03 -6.70
C GLY A 65 -29.55 -24.81 -7.21
N CYS A 66 -29.71 -24.67 -8.53
CA CYS A 66 -31.02 -24.65 -9.16
C CYS A 66 -31.65 -26.03 -8.98
N ILE A 67 -32.60 -26.16 -8.05
CA ILE A 67 -33.42 -27.38 -7.93
C ILE A 67 -34.53 -27.23 -8.96
N ILE A 68 -34.40 -27.94 -10.09
CA ILE A 68 -35.48 -28.12 -11.03
C ILE A 68 -36.40 -29.18 -10.40
N SER A 69 -37.58 -28.75 -9.93
CA SER A 69 -38.64 -29.65 -9.48
C SER A 69 -39.71 -29.81 -10.56
#